data_AF-D5UWC5-F1
#
_entry.id   AF-D5UWC5-F1
#
_cell.length_a   1.000
_cell.length_b   1.000
_cell.length_c   1.000
_cell.angle_alpha   90.00
_cell.angle_beta   90.00
_cell.angle_gamma   90.00
#
_symmetry.space_group_name_H-M   'P 1'
#
loop_
_entity.id
_entity.type
_entity.pdbx_description
1 polymer ?
#
loop_
_entity_poly.entity_id
_entity_poly.type
_entity_poly.pdbx_seq_one_letter_code
_entity_poly.pdbx_strand_id
1 'polypeptide(L)' 'MRTFIQSLSVAALAATALIAGTGMAAATPDDYDYKKGSRGAACSYADGTLGLDVDAGFVITCQGGVWNTPKSS' A
#
# COMPACT_ATOMS: atom_id res chain seq x y z
N MET A 1 -18.41 44.55 31.59
CA MET A 1 -18.22 43.39 30.71
C MET A 1 -17.85 43.93 29.34
N ARG A 2 -16.58 43.77 28.93
CA ARG A 2 -16.05 44.23 27.64
C ARG A 2 -15.61 43.00 26.88
N THR A 3 -16.45 42.54 25.96
CA THR A 3 -16.13 41.44 25.05
C THR A 3 -15.11 41.94 24.03
N PHE A 4 -13.84 41.59 24.25
CA PHE A 4 -12.81 41.66 23.22
C PHE A 4 -13.08 40.53 22.23
N ILE A 5 -13.82 40.84 21.17
CA ILE A 5 -13.96 39.95 20.02
C ILE A 5 -12.61 39.99 19.32
N GLN A 6 -11.83 38.93 19.49
CA GLN A 6 -10.57 38.69 18.80
C GLN A 6 -10.86 38.57 17.30
N SER A 7 -10.74 39.69 16.59
CA SER A 7 -10.75 39.73 15.13
C SER A 7 -9.41 39.18 14.62
N LEU A 8 -9.29 37.85 14.55
CA LEU A 8 -8.26 37.18 13.76
C LEU A 8 -8.83 36.85 12.37
N SER A 9 -8.94 37.89 11.55
CA SER A 9 -9.13 37.77 10.10
C SER A 9 -7.75 37.69 9.45
N VAL A 10 -7.10 36.52 9.53
CA VAL A 10 -5.83 36.28 8.84
C VAL A 10 -5.87 34.91 8.16
N ALA A 11 -5.41 34.89 6.91
CA ALA A 11 -5.21 33.75 6.02
C ALA A 11 -6.39 33.34 5.12
N ALA A 12 -6.93 34.31 4.36
CA ALA A 12 -7.34 34.03 2.99
C ALA A 12 -6.07 33.98 2.11
N LEU A 13 -5.37 32.85 2.11
CA LEU A 13 -4.30 32.57 1.15
C LEU A 13 -4.38 31.12 0.71
N ALA A 14 -4.37 30.93 -0.62
CA ALA A 14 -4.30 29.67 -1.35
C ALA A 14 -5.57 28.80 -1.35
N ALA A 15 -6.67 29.34 -1.89
CA ALA A 15 -7.68 28.50 -2.50
C ALA A 15 -7.07 27.80 -3.74
N THR A 16 -6.70 26.53 -3.54
CA THR A 16 -6.73 25.47 -4.56
C THR A 16 -6.04 25.78 -5.89
N ALA A 17 -4.71 25.94 -5.84
CA ALA A 17 -3.87 25.51 -6.96
C ALA A 17 -3.71 23.99 -6.89
N LEU A 18 -4.67 23.24 -7.43
CA LEU A 18 -4.45 21.85 -7.89
C LEU A 18 -5.52 21.44 -8.91
N ILE A 19 -5.86 22.36 -9.84
CA ILE A 19 -6.48 21.98 -11.12
C ILE A 19 -5.33 21.71 -12.09
N ALA A 20 -4.64 20.59 -11.87
CA ALA A 20 -3.72 19.91 -12.79
C ALA A 20 -2.99 18.85 -11.96
N GLY A 21 -3.63 17.72 -11.73
CA GLY A 21 -3.03 16.67 -10.93
C GLY A 21 -3.83 15.41 -11.04
N THR A 22 -3.45 14.58 -12.00
CA THR A 22 -3.73 13.15 -12.05
C THR A 22 -5.23 12.84 -11.97
N GLY A 23 -5.86 12.67 -13.15
CA GLY A 23 -7.04 11.82 -13.23
C GLY A 23 -6.77 10.60 -12.37
N MET A 24 -7.70 10.31 -11.46
CA MET A 24 -7.51 9.23 -10.50
C MET A 24 -7.08 8.03 -11.29
N ALA A 25 -5.78 7.74 -11.25
CA ALA A 25 -5.29 6.42 -11.45
C ALA A 25 -5.91 5.71 -10.25
N ALA A 26 -7.14 5.24 -10.43
CA ALA A 26 -7.42 3.87 -10.10
C ALA A 26 -6.26 3.10 -10.72
N ALA A 27 -5.16 3.03 -9.97
CA ALA A 27 -4.27 1.92 -10.05
C ALA A 27 -5.21 0.75 -9.77
N THR A 28 -5.85 0.25 -10.83
CA THR A 28 -6.13 -1.16 -10.97
C THR A 28 -4.89 -1.81 -10.39
N PRO A 29 -4.98 -2.45 -9.22
CA PRO A 29 -3.81 -2.80 -8.43
C PRO A 29 -2.80 -3.35 -9.39
N ASP A 30 -1.71 -2.59 -9.57
CA ASP A 30 -0.61 -2.93 -10.47
C ASP A 30 -0.37 -4.40 -10.21
N ASP A 31 -0.48 -5.23 -11.25
CA ASP A 31 -0.48 -6.69 -11.19
C ASP A 31 0.80 -7.08 -10.45
N TYR A 32 0.73 -7.07 -9.13
CA TYR A 32 1.86 -7.14 -8.24
C TYR A 32 2.41 -8.51 -8.59
N ASP A 33 3.60 -8.57 -9.20
CA ASP A 33 4.23 -9.79 -9.78
C ASP A 33 4.25 -11.00 -8.82
N TYR A 34 3.94 -10.71 -7.56
CA TYR A 34 3.52 -11.61 -6.50
C TYR A 34 2.41 -12.59 -6.94
N LYS A 35 2.77 -13.87 -6.98
CA LYS A 35 1.80 -14.96 -7.09
C LYS A 35 0.91 -15.01 -5.85
N LYS A 36 -0.24 -15.67 -5.93
CA LYS A 36 -1.07 -15.93 -4.74
C LYS A 36 -0.69 -17.27 -4.12
N GLY A 37 -0.62 -17.31 -2.79
CA GLY A 37 -0.35 -18.51 -2.02
C GLY A 37 -0.75 -18.35 -0.56
N SER A 38 -0.68 -19.44 0.19
CA SER A 38 -0.78 -19.42 1.66
C SER A 38 0.51 -19.98 2.24
N ARG A 39 1.01 -19.38 3.33
CA ARG A 39 2.19 -19.85 4.04
C ARG A 39 2.06 -21.33 4.42
N GLY A 40 3.09 -22.12 4.12
CA GLY A 40 3.14 -23.56 4.36
C GLY A 40 2.45 -24.40 3.29
N ALA A 41 1.74 -23.79 2.33
CA ALA A 41 1.19 -24.51 1.18
C ALA A 41 2.26 -24.76 0.12
N ALA A 42 2.07 -25.81 -0.68
CA ALA A 42 2.94 -26.11 -1.80
C ALA A 42 2.91 -24.99 -2.85
N CYS A 43 4.06 -24.72 -3.46
CA CYS A 43 4.23 -23.80 -4.58
C CYS A 43 4.94 -24.51 -5.73
N SER A 44 4.46 -24.31 -6.97
CA SER A 44 5.03 -24.91 -8.19
C SER A 44 5.93 -23.93 -8.95
N TYR A 45 6.36 -22.86 -8.28
CA TYR A 45 7.20 -21.81 -8.87
C TYR A 45 8.68 -22.04 -8.55
N ALA A 46 9.56 -21.32 -9.23
CA ALA A 46 10.98 -21.37 -8.92
C ALA A 46 11.26 -20.79 -7.53
N ASP A 47 12.30 -21.29 -6.87
CA ASP A 47 12.74 -20.76 -5.58
C ASP A 47 13.06 -19.26 -5.69
N GLY A 48 12.64 -18.48 -4.69
CA GLY A 48 12.75 -17.03 -4.67
C GLY A 48 11.56 -16.30 -5.31
N THR A 49 10.63 -17.01 -5.98
CA THR A 49 9.39 -16.39 -6.47
C THR A 49 8.63 -15.78 -5.30
N LEU A 50 8.23 -14.52 -5.43
CA LEU A 50 7.46 -13.82 -4.41
C LEU A 50 5.97 -14.08 -4.60
N GLY A 51 5.24 -14.10 -3.49
CA GLY A 51 3.81 -14.20 -3.46
C GLY A 51 3.18 -13.35 -2.36
N LEU A 52 1.87 -13.14 -2.45
CA LEU A 52 1.06 -12.52 -1.43
C LEU A 52 0.28 -13.61 -0.70
N ASP A 53 0.38 -13.64 0.62
CA ASP A 53 -0.39 -14.53 1.47
C ASP A 53 -1.86 -14.13 1.43
N VAL A 54 -2.74 -15.06 1.01
CA VAL A 54 -4.17 -14.77 0.84
C VAL A 54 -4.93 -14.62 2.16
N ASP A 55 -4.39 -15.15 3.25
CA ASP A 55 -5.04 -15.17 4.56
C ASP A 55 -4.63 -13.95 5.41
N ALA A 56 -3.37 -13.54 5.31
CA ALA A 56 -2.78 -12.51 6.15
C ALA A 56 -2.30 -11.27 5.39
N GLY A 57 -2.25 -11.30 4.05
CA GLY A 57 -1.96 -10.14 3.21
C GLY A 57 -0.50 -9.65 3.24
N PHE A 58 0.44 -10.46 3.71
CA PHE A 58 1.88 -10.14 3.70
C PHE A 58 2.64 -10.93 2.61
N VAL A 59 3.88 -10.52 2.32
CA VAL A 59 4.71 -11.16 1.29
C VAL A 59 5.30 -12.48 1.77
N ILE A 60 5.13 -13.52 0.95
CA ILE A 60 5.71 -14.86 1.07
C ILE A 60 6.67 -15.14 -0.08
N THR A 61 7.53 -16.14 0.05
CA THR A 61 8.47 -16.58 -0.98
C THR A 61 8.44 -18.10 -1.16
N CYS A 62 8.50 -18.57 -2.40
CA CYS A 62 8.58 -19.99 -2.70
C CYS A 62 10.00 -20.48 -2.41
N GLN A 63 10.15 -21.47 -1.54
CA GLN A 63 11.43 -22.08 -1.21
C GLN A 63 11.25 -23.58 -0.98
N GLY A 64 11.98 -24.40 -1.74
CA GLY A 64 11.86 -25.86 -1.69
C GLY A 64 10.47 -26.36 -2.09
N GLY A 65 9.77 -25.63 -2.96
CA GLY A 65 8.40 -25.98 -3.37
C GLY A 65 7.32 -25.70 -2.30
N VAL A 66 7.63 -24.90 -1.29
CA VAL A 66 6.67 -24.45 -0.26
C VAL A 66 6.72 -22.93 -0.09
N TRP A 67 5.57 -22.32 0.16
CA TRP A 67 5.48 -20.90 0.50
C TRP A 67 5.96 -20.63 1.92
N ASN A 68 6.96 -19.77 2.07
CA ASN A 68 7.60 -19.42 3.33
C ASN A 68 7.55 -17.90 3.59
N THR A 69 7.59 -17.50 4.86
CA THR A 69 7.79 -16.09 5.22
C THR A 69 9.27 -15.72 5.00
N PRO A 70 9.60 -14.63 4.30
CA PRO A 70 10.98 -14.17 4.18
C PRO A 70 11.54 -13.89 5.57
N LYS A 71 12.67 -14.52 5.92
CA LYS A 71 13.38 -14.18 7.15
C LYS A 71 14.14 -12.88 6.90
N SER A 72 13.83 -11.83 7.66
CA SER A 72 14.74 -10.70 7.81
C SER A 72 15.99 -11.19 8.53
N SER A 73 17.10 -11.26 7.81
CA SER A 73 18.45 -11.40 8.37
C SER A 73 18.89 -10.14 9.08
#